data_AF-A0A455U838-F1
#
_entry.id   AF-A0A455U838-F1
#
_cell.length_a   1.000
_cell.length_b   1.000
_cell.length_c   1.000
_cell.angle_alpha   90.00
_cell.angle_beta   90.00
_cell.angle_gamma   90.00
#
_symmetry.space_group_name_H-M   'P 1'
#
loop_
_entity.id
_entity.type
_entity.pdbx_description
1 polymer ?
#
loop_
_entity_poly.entity_id
_entity_poly.type
_entity_poly.pdbx_seq_one_letter_code
_entity_poly.pdbx_strand_id
1 'polypeptide(L)'
;MAFNHRGQTLLKPISLRLTGCQKTLIMGPNGAGKSLLMRLAHGLLTPTSGQVRWQGAPPAQAMVFQRPVLLRRSALENLTYVLAINKTPRPELKGVVRKTQAMSALESLA
;
A
#
# COMPACT_ATOMS: atom_id res chain seq x y z
N MET A 1 -5.48 0.04 -18.85
CA MET A 1 -4.12 0.61 -18.77
C MET A 1 -3.08 -0.44 -19.13
N ALA A 2 -1.90 -0.03 -19.56
CA ALA A 2 -0.74 -0.91 -19.75
C ALA A 2 0.53 -0.23 -19.23
N PHE A 3 1.61 -0.99 -19.08
CA PHE A 3 2.90 -0.45 -18.66
C PHE A 3 4.07 -1.10 -19.39
N ASN A 4 4.85 -0.25 -20.05
CA ASN A 4 6.08 -0.60 -20.76
C ASN A 4 7.28 0.04 -20.06
N HIS A 5 8.40 -0.68 -20.04
CA HIS A 5 9.67 -0.15 -19.52
C HIS A 5 10.81 -0.60 -20.41
N ARG A 6 11.62 0.34 -20.91
CA ARG A 6 12.78 0.06 -21.79
C ARG A 6 12.44 -0.87 -22.97
N GLY A 7 11.32 -0.59 -23.64
CA GLY A 7 10.86 -1.39 -24.79
C GLY A 7 10.19 -2.72 -24.45
N GLN A 8 10.11 -3.12 -23.18
CA GLN A 8 9.45 -4.36 -22.76
C GLN A 8 8.08 -4.07 -22.12
N THR A 9 7.08 -4.85 -22.51
CA THR A 9 5.74 -4.81 -21.91
C THR A 9 5.75 -5.58 -20.59
N LEU A 10 5.72 -4.87 -19.47
CA LEU A 10 5.73 -5.46 -18.12
C LEU A 10 4.30 -5.68 -17.57
N LEU A 11 3.34 -4.89 -18.02
CA LEU A 11 1.93 -5.11 -17.78
C LEU A 11 1.17 -4.99 -19.11
N LYS A 12 0.62 -6.11 -19.58
CA LYS A 12 -0.26 -6.14 -20.74
C LYS A 12 -1.50 -5.28 -20.50
N PRO A 13 -2.18 -4.80 -21.56
CA PRO A 13 -3.42 -4.02 -21.41
C PRO A 13 -4.43 -4.73 -20.52
N ILE A 14 -4.83 -4.06 -19.43
CA ILE A 14 -5.84 -4.54 -18.48
C ILE A 14 -6.94 -3.49 -18.30
N SER A 15 -8.19 -3.94 -18.23
CA SER A 15 -9.34 -3.12 -17.82
C SER A 15 -9.89 -3.71 -16.53
N LEU A 16 -9.92 -2.90 -15.47
CA LEU A 16 -10.40 -3.30 -14.15
C LEU A 16 -11.19 -2.15 -13.55
N ARG A 17 -12.35 -2.48 -12.98
CA ARG A 17 -13.16 -1.55 -12.19
C ARG A 17 -13.35 -2.15 -10.81
N LEU A 18 -12.88 -1.45 -9.78
CA LEU A 18 -13.10 -1.80 -8.39
C LEU A 18 -14.21 -0.91 -7.84
N THR A 19 -15.20 -1.51 -7.17
CA THR A 19 -16.36 -0.81 -6.62
C THR A 19 -16.58 -1.22 -5.16
N GLY A 20 -16.88 -0.25 -4.30
CA GLY A 20 -17.18 -0.48 -2.88
C GLY A 20 -15.96 -0.75 -1.99
N CYS A 21 -16.19 -0.84 -0.67
CA CYS A 21 -15.18 -1.14 0.36
C CYS A 21 -15.03 -2.65 0.59
N GLN A 22 -14.94 -3.44 -0.48
CA GLN A 22 -14.78 -4.89 -0.41
C GLN A 22 -13.29 -5.25 -0.43
N LYS A 23 -12.92 -6.35 0.23
CA LYS A 23 -11.56 -6.89 0.14
C LYS A 23 -11.38 -7.52 -1.24
N THR A 24 -10.40 -7.06 -2.01
CA THR A 24 -10.06 -7.62 -3.31
C THR A 24 -8.74 -8.37 -3.23
N LEU A 25 -8.69 -9.59 -3.78
CA LEU A 25 -7.48 -10.38 -3.89
C LEU A 25 -6.97 -10.39 -5.34
N ILE A 26 -5.69 -10.07 -5.53
CA ILE A 26 -5.01 -10.17 -6.82
C ILE A 26 -4.11 -11.41 -6.80
N MET A 27 -4.41 -12.39 -7.63
CA MET A 27 -3.67 -13.65 -7.73
C MET A 27 -2.95 -13.78 -9.08
N GLY A 28 -1.93 -14.62 -9.11
CA GLY A 28 -1.15 -14.92 -10.30
C GLY A 28 0.29 -15.33 -9.98
N PRO A 29 1.02 -15.92 -10.93
CA PRO A 29 2.39 -16.38 -10.70
C PRO A 29 3.36 -15.23 -10.39
N ASN A 30 4.56 -15.58 -9.91
CA ASN A 30 5.65 -14.61 -9.77
C ASN A 30 5.97 -13.98 -11.13
N GLY A 31 6.21 -12.67 -11.16
CA GLY A 31 6.44 -11.94 -12.40
C GLY A 31 5.17 -11.56 -13.19
N ALA A 32 3.97 -12.00 -12.78
CA ALA A 32 2.71 -11.65 -13.47
C ALA A 32 2.31 -10.15 -13.43
N GLY A 33 3.12 -9.29 -12.79
CA GLY A 33 2.83 -7.85 -12.70
C GLY A 33 1.92 -7.42 -11.55
N LYS A 34 1.67 -8.28 -10.55
CA LYS A 34 0.80 -7.95 -9.39
C LYS A 34 1.26 -6.69 -8.63
N SER A 35 2.53 -6.66 -8.22
CA SER A 35 3.11 -5.50 -7.52
C SER A 35 3.15 -4.26 -8.43
N LEU A 36 3.30 -4.45 -9.74
CA LEU A 36 3.28 -3.37 -10.73
C LEU A 36 1.87 -2.77 -10.87
N LEU A 37 0.84 -3.62 -10.97
CA LEU A 37 -0.57 -3.23 -10.95
C LEU A 37 -0.90 -2.43 -9.70
N MET A 38 -0.45 -2.88 -8.52
CA MET A 38 -0.65 -2.14 -7.27
C MET A 38 0.03 -0.77 -7.28
N ARG A 39 1.30 -0.67 -7.74
CA ARG A 39 2.00 0.63 -7.83
C ARG A 39 1.31 1.60 -8.78
N LEU A 40 0.81 1.12 -9.91
CA LEU A 40 0.01 1.92 -10.85
C LEU A 40 -1.30 2.39 -10.22
N ALA A 41 -2.03 1.48 -9.57
CA ALA A 41 -3.29 1.80 -8.89
C ALA A 41 -3.11 2.80 -7.74
N HIS A 42 -1.94 2.79 -7.09
CA HIS A 42 -1.55 3.74 -6.04
C HIS A 42 -0.94 5.05 -6.58
N GLY A 43 -0.81 5.21 -7.90
CA GLY A 43 -0.20 6.40 -8.51
C GLY A 43 1.31 6.53 -8.29
N LEU A 44 1.99 5.49 -7.80
CA LEU A 44 3.45 5.44 -7.66
C LEU A 44 4.16 5.29 -9.00
N LEU A 45 3.43 4.86 -10.03
CA LEU A 45 3.87 4.78 -11.41
C LEU A 45 2.75 5.32 -12.30
N THR A 46 3.14 6.00 -13.38
CA THR A 46 2.20 6.42 -14.42
C THR A 46 2.09 5.32 -15.47
N PRO A 47 0.88 4.89 -15.87
CA PRO A 47 0.72 3.92 -16.96
C PRO A 47 1.29 4.50 -18.26
N THR A 48 1.91 3.66 -19.09
CA THR A 48 2.40 4.10 -20.41
C THR A 48 1.28 4.24 -21.43
N SER A 49 0.13 3.61 -21.19
CA SER A 49 -1.09 3.81 -21.97
C SER A 49 -2.36 3.57 -21.15
N GLY A 50 -3.45 4.24 -21.54
CA GLY A 50 -4.67 4.30 -20.75
C GLY A 50 -4.48 5.11 -19.47
N GLN A 51 -5.35 4.90 -18.48
CA GLN A 51 -5.37 5.73 -17.27
C GLN A 51 -5.90 4.97 -16.05
N VAL A 52 -5.55 5.45 -14.87
CA VAL A 52 -6.18 5.10 -13.59
C VAL A 52 -7.15 6.23 -13.24
N ARG A 53 -8.38 5.88 -12.85
CA ARG A 53 -9.39 6.84 -12.43
C ARG A 53 -9.92 6.47 -11.06
N TRP A 54 -10.03 7.47 -10.20
CA TRP A 54 -10.72 7.38 -8.92
C TRP A 54 -12.10 8.01 -9.03
N GLN A 55 -13.02 7.58 -8.18
CA GLN A 55 -14.32 8.26 -8.06
C GLN A 55 -14.09 9.55 -7.26
N GLY A 56 -14.12 10.69 -7.96
CA GLY A 56 -13.80 11.99 -7.36
C GLY A 56 -12.29 12.22 -7.21
N ALA A 57 -11.89 12.80 -6.08
CA ALA A 57 -10.49 13.02 -5.77
C ALA A 57 -9.76 11.69 -5.48
N PRO A 58 -8.43 11.61 -5.69
CA PRO A 58 -7.64 10.47 -5.25
C PRO A 58 -7.86 10.22 -3.74
N PRO A 59 -8.23 8.99 -3.32
CA PRO A 59 -8.47 8.70 -1.92
C PRO A 59 -7.16 8.71 -1.13
N ALA A 60 -7.27 8.89 0.19
CA ALA A 60 -6.18 8.56 1.11
C ALA A 60 -5.84 7.07 0.98
N GLN A 61 -4.56 6.78 0.77
CA GLN A 61 -4.09 5.45 0.40
C GLN A 61 -2.89 5.05 1.24
N ALA A 62 -2.81 3.77 1.60
CA ALA A 62 -1.66 3.17 2.25
C ALA A 62 -1.24 1.92 1.48
N MET A 63 0.07 1.68 1.40
CA MET A 63 0.64 0.52 0.73
C MET A 63 1.75 -0.08 1.59
N VAL A 64 1.69 -1.38 1.83
CA VAL A 64 2.79 -2.15 2.41
C VAL A 64 3.54 -2.81 1.26
N PHE A 65 4.84 -2.49 1.13
CA PHE A 65 5.68 -3.09 0.10
C PHE A 65 6.09 -4.50 0.50
N GLN A 66 6.29 -5.36 -0.50
CA GLN A 66 6.79 -6.73 -0.31
C GLN A 66 8.13 -6.76 0.47
N ARG A 67 8.98 -5.75 0.27
CA ARG A 67 10.11 -5.44 1.14
C ARG A 67 9.83 -4.09 1.81
N PRO A 68 9.30 -4.08 3.05
CA PRO A 68 8.96 -2.84 3.71
C PRO A 68 10.23 -2.03 4.01
N VAL A 69 10.12 -0.71 3.86
CA VAL A 69 11.16 0.23 4.29
C VAL A 69 10.79 0.67 5.69
N LEU A 70 11.62 0.33 6.67
CA LEU A 70 11.45 0.73 8.07
C LEU A 70 12.51 1.76 8.44
N LEU A 71 12.16 2.64 9.37
CA LEU A 71 13.12 3.54 10.01
C LEU A 71 14.01 2.72 10.94
N ARG A 72 15.26 3.19 11.15
CA ARG A 72 16.20 2.64 12.14
C ARG A 72 15.72 2.94 13.57
N ARG A 73 14.64 2.27 13.97
CA ARG A 73 13.88 2.44 15.20
C ARG A 73 13.17 1.12 15.52
N SER A 74 12.69 0.96 16.74
CA SER A 74 11.85 -0.18 17.10
C SER A 74 10.56 -0.20 16.25
N ALA A 75 9.89 -1.35 16.22
CA ALA A 75 8.63 -1.49 15.50
C ALA A 75 7.53 -0.59 16.07
N LEU A 76 7.49 -0.42 17.41
CA LEU A 76 6.59 0.51 18.08
C LEU A 76 6.86 1.96 17.69
N GLU A 77 8.13 2.35 17.63
CA GLU A 77 8.52 3.72 17.25
C GLU A 77 8.25 4.02 15.76
N ASN A 78 8.32 3.01 14.89
CA ASN A 78 7.89 3.15 13.50
C ASN A 78 6.37 3.46 13.43
N LEU A 79 5.56 2.80 14.25
CA LEU A 79 4.11 3.03 14.31
C LEU A 79 3.77 4.41 14.89
N THR A 80 4.32 4.75 16.05
CA THR A 80 4.02 6.03 16.72
C THR A 80 4.48 7.22 15.87
N TYR A 81 5.59 7.09 15.14
CA TYR A 81 6.07 8.11 14.22
C TYR A 81 5.06 8.41 13.10
N VAL A 82 4.51 7.39 12.44
CA VAL A 82 3.54 7.58 11.36
C VAL A 82 2.22 8.16 11.88
N LEU A 83 1.78 7.75 13.08
CA LEU A 83 0.60 8.33 13.73
C LEU A 83 0.79 9.82 14.07
N ALA A 84 1.99 10.19 14.53
CA ALA A 84 2.33 11.58 14.79
C ALA A 84 2.31 12.44 13.51
N ILE A 85 2.88 11.93 12.40
CA ILE A 85 2.86 12.64 11.10
C ILE A 85 1.43 12.88 10.61
N ASN A 86 0.55 11.88 10.79
CA ASN A 86 -0.86 11.98 10.39
C ASN A 86 -1.71 12.80 11.38
N LYS A 87 -1.10 13.45 12.38
CA LYS A 87 -1.77 14.26 13.40
C LYS A 87 -2.86 13.50 14.17
N THR A 88 -2.67 12.20 14.38
CA THR A 88 -3.61 11.36 15.13
C THR A 88 -3.71 11.85 16.60
N PRO A 89 -4.91 12.09 17.15
CA PRO A 89 -5.09 12.51 18.53
C PRO A 89 -4.45 11.54 19.54
N ARG A 90 -3.87 12.08 20.62
CA ARG A 90 -3.18 11.29 21.67
C ARG A 90 -4.03 10.15 22.26
N PRO A 91 -5.34 10.31 22.53
CA PRO A 91 -6.17 9.21 23.02
C PRO A 91 -6.27 8.03 22.02
N GLU A 92 -6.38 8.34 20.74
CA GLU A 92 -6.46 7.36 19.65
C GLU A 92 -5.13 6.65 19.44
N LEU A 93 -4.02 7.38 19.54
CA LEU A 93 -2.66 6.83 19.47
C LEU A 93 -2.43 5.74 20.53
N LYS A 94 -2.82 5.98 21.79
CA LYS A 94 -2.73 4.97 22.87
C LYS A 94 -3.56 3.72 22.56
N GLY A 95 -4.76 3.90 21.99
CA GLY A 95 -5.62 2.79 21.58
C GLY A 95 -5.01 1.94 20.47
N VAL A 96 -4.46 2.58 19.43
CA VAL A 96 -3.77 1.90 18.33
C VAL A 96 -2.55 1.16 18.84
N VAL A 97 -1.67 1.81 19.61
CA VAL A 97 -0.48 1.18 20.18
C VAL A 97 -0.82 -0.06 21.01
N ARG A 98 -1.81 0.05 21.90
CA ARG A 98 -2.22 -1.09 22.76
C ARG A 98 -2.76 -2.26 21.94
N LYS A 99 -3.56 -1.97 20.90
CA LYS A 99 -4.10 -3.00 20.00
C LYS A 99 -3.00 -3.68 19.18
N THR A 100 -1.99 -2.92 18.78
CA THR A 100 -0.86 -3.42 17.99
C THR A 100 0.13 -4.20 18.85
N GLN A 101 0.36 -3.83 20.11
CA GLN A 101 1.14 -4.62 21.08
C GLN A 101 0.47 -5.96 21.40
N ALA A 102 -0.86 -5.98 21.54
CA ALA A 102 -1.61 -7.21 21.79
C ALA A 102 -1.59 -8.21 20.61
N MET A 103 -1.21 -7.77 19.40
CA MET A 103 -0.89 -8.69 18.30
C MET A 103 0.54 -9.21 18.53
N SER A 104 0.63 -10.41 19.10
CA SER A 104 1.83 -11.10 19.61
C SER A 104 3.12 -11.07 18.76
N ALA A 105 3.06 -10.68 17.48
CA ALA A 105 4.20 -10.58 16.58
C ALA A 105 5.14 -9.40 16.86
N LEU A 106 4.72 -8.40 17.65
CA LEU A 106 5.53 -7.21 17.95
C LEU A 106 6.23 -7.24 19.30
N GLU A 107 5.77 -8.08 20.23
CA GLU A 107 6.38 -8.21 21.56
C GLU A 107 7.76 -8.87 21.48
N SER A 108 8.03 -9.68 20.47
CA SER A 108 9.32 -10.35 20.23
C SER A 108 10.34 -9.50 19.44
N LEU A 109 9.96 -8.29 19.01
CA LEU A 109 10.78 -7.36 18.22
C LEU A 109 11.20 -6.10 19.01
N ALA A 110 10.91 -6.08 20.32
CA ALA A 110 11.24 -4.99 21.24
C ALA A 110 12.60 -5.21 21.92
#